data_AF-A0A512PET0-F1
#
_entry.id   AF-A0A512PET0-F1
#
_cell.length_a   1.000
_cell.length_b   1.000
_cell.length_c   1.000
_cell.angle_alpha   90.00
_cell.angle_beta   90.00
_cell.angle_gamma   90.00
#
_symmetry.space_group_name_H-M   'P 1'
#
loop_
_entity.id
_entity.type
_entity.pdbx_description
1 polymer ?
#
loop_
_entity_poly.entity_id
_entity_poly.type
_entity_poly.pdbx_seq_one_letter_code
_entity_poly.pdbx_strand_id
1 'polypeptide(L)'
;MSATLMKEAPTVRTSTTVLVRTAHGPSAVPATLRLLDPLPGLPAHDELLLDPLDDQGALFALRSTDDVGVPLRLFVVAPDAFFSGYTPDVAATAARLRQDGTDPADEGHTLLVVVHPAGPAHAQPTANLLAPLVVDRATGRAVQVVLEGDWPLRAPLG
;
A
#
# COMPACT_ATOMS: atom_id res chain seq x y z
N MET A 1 46.09 -27.85 -5.75
CA MET A 1 44.63 -28.00 -5.93
C MET A 1 43.99 -27.87 -4.55
N SER A 2 43.36 -26.73 -4.27
CA SER A 2 42.57 -26.55 -3.06
C SER A 2 41.30 -25.80 -3.43
N ALA A 3 40.18 -26.36 -3.00
CA ALA A 3 38.83 -26.09 -3.45
C ALA A 3 38.35 -24.70 -3.05
N THR A 4 37.72 -24.03 -4.03
CA THR A 4 36.90 -22.83 -3.85
C THR A 4 35.83 -23.08 -2.80
N LEU A 5 35.89 -22.35 -1.70
CA LEU A 5 34.80 -22.24 -0.73
C LEU A 5 33.64 -21.51 -1.42
N MET A 6 32.66 -22.26 -1.92
CA MET A 6 31.37 -21.70 -2.32
C MET A 6 30.72 -21.12 -1.07
N LYS A 7 30.75 -19.80 -0.95
CA LYS A 7 29.93 -19.05 0.00
C LYS A 7 28.48 -19.30 -0.38
N GLU A 8 27.77 -20.08 0.44
CA GLU A 8 26.33 -20.24 0.32
C GLU A 8 25.69 -18.84 0.26
N ALA A 9 24.90 -18.62 -0.80
CA ALA A 9 24.13 -17.41 -0.94
C ALA A 9 23.10 -17.35 0.20
N PRO A 10 22.88 -16.18 0.83
CA PRO A 10 21.87 -16.07 1.87
C PRO A 10 20.50 -16.40 1.28
N THR A 11 19.88 -17.47 1.77
CA THR A 11 18.48 -17.81 1.51
C THR A 11 17.61 -16.67 2.06
N VAL A 12 17.11 -15.80 1.18
CA VAL A 12 16.13 -14.77 1.55
C VAL A 12 14.86 -15.49 2.00
N ARG A 13 14.58 -15.43 3.30
CA ARG A 13 13.33 -15.91 3.87
C ARG A 13 12.23 -14.89 3.55
N THR A 14 11.44 -15.20 2.54
CA THR A 14 10.25 -14.47 2.10
C THR A 14 9.16 -14.61 3.15
N SER A 15 9.01 -13.63 4.05
CA SER A 15 7.76 -13.32 4.79
C SER A 15 7.95 -11.99 5.53
N THR A 16 7.89 -10.87 4.79
CA THR A 16 8.06 -9.51 5.35
C THR A 16 6.70 -8.83 5.33
N THR A 17 5.80 -9.18 6.23
CA THR A 17 4.55 -8.39 6.40
C THR A 17 4.82 -7.18 7.29
N VAL A 18 4.07 -6.11 7.07
CA VAL A 18 4.02 -4.92 7.92
C VAL A 18 2.64 -4.83 8.57
N LEU A 19 2.60 -4.24 9.76
CA LEU A 19 1.35 -4.01 10.48
C LEU A 19 0.84 -2.61 10.15
N VAL A 20 -0.29 -2.53 9.46
CA VAL A 20 -1.00 -1.29 9.14
C VAL A 20 -2.07 -1.03 10.19
N ARG A 21 -2.05 0.11 10.86
CA ARG A 21 -3.09 0.49 11.82
C ARG A 21 -4.38 0.79 11.07
N THR A 22 -5.47 0.10 11.38
CA THR A 22 -6.82 0.36 10.84
C THR A 22 -7.80 0.67 11.98
N ALA A 23 -9.03 1.07 11.65
CA ALA A 23 -10.08 1.27 12.66
C ALA A 23 -10.45 -0.02 13.41
N HIS A 24 -10.22 -1.18 12.79
CA HIS A 24 -10.53 -2.51 13.33
C HIS A 24 -9.31 -3.18 14.01
N GLY A 25 -8.24 -2.41 14.25
CA GLY A 25 -6.97 -2.90 14.80
C GLY A 25 -5.88 -3.07 13.74
N PRO A 26 -4.69 -3.56 14.13
CA PRO A 26 -3.60 -3.79 13.19
C PRO A 26 -3.95 -4.84 12.13
N SER A 27 -3.67 -4.52 10.87
CA SER A 27 -3.83 -5.39 9.70
C SER A 27 -2.45 -5.79 9.18
N ALA A 28 -2.15 -7.10 9.13
CA ALA A 28 -0.95 -7.58 8.47
C ALA A 28 -1.11 -7.47 6.94
N VAL A 29 -0.14 -6.83 6.29
CA VAL A 29 -0.09 -6.60 4.84
C VAL A 29 1.32 -6.96 4.35
N PRO A 30 1.50 -7.64 3.21
CA PRO A 30 2.82 -7.85 2.63
C PRO A 30 3.56 -6.53 2.40
N ALA A 31 4.83 -6.45 2.78
CA ALA A 31 5.64 -5.25 2.56
C ALA A 31 5.88 -4.98 1.07
N THR A 32 5.79 -6.00 0.22
CA THR A 32 5.89 -5.85 -1.23
C THR A 32 4.50 -5.82 -1.84
N LEU A 33 4.15 -4.69 -2.48
CA LEU A 33 2.90 -4.52 -3.19
C LEU A 33 3.13 -4.70 -4.69
N ARG A 34 2.32 -5.56 -5.32
CA ARG A 34 2.36 -5.82 -6.77
C ARG A 34 1.20 -5.12 -7.44
N LEU A 35 1.48 -4.13 -8.26
CA LEU A 35 0.46 -3.35 -8.95
C LEU A 35 -0.07 -4.13 -10.16
N LEU A 36 -1.39 -4.27 -10.26
CA LEU A 36 -2.00 -4.90 -11.44
C LEU A 36 -2.19 -3.93 -12.60
N ASP A 37 -2.35 -2.64 -12.27
CA ASP A 37 -2.38 -1.53 -13.20
C ASP A 37 -1.34 -0.49 -12.76
N PRO A 38 -0.71 0.24 -13.71
CA PRO A 38 0.17 1.36 -13.36
C PRO A 38 -0.56 2.43 -12.53
N LEU A 39 0.17 3.07 -11.61
CA LEU A 39 -0.39 4.23 -10.89
C LEU A 39 -0.66 5.38 -11.89
N PRO A 40 -1.85 6.00 -11.86
CA PRO A 40 -2.16 7.18 -12.66
C PRO A 40 -1.10 8.29 -12.51
N GLY A 41 -0.53 8.72 -13.64
CA GLY A 41 0.51 9.75 -13.69
C GLY A 41 1.92 9.28 -13.29
N LEU A 42 2.09 8.02 -12.89
CA LEU A 42 3.34 7.41 -12.45
C LEU A 42 3.53 6.03 -13.13
N PRO A 43 3.71 6.00 -14.46
CA PRO A 43 3.89 4.74 -15.18
C PRO A 43 5.24 4.07 -14.86
N ALA A 44 5.33 2.78 -15.15
CA ALA A 44 6.54 1.95 -15.01
C ALA A 44 6.94 1.55 -13.57
N HIS A 45 5.96 1.38 -12.67
CA HIS A 45 6.17 0.74 -11.38
C HIS A 45 5.19 -0.42 -11.21
N ASP A 46 5.69 -1.65 -11.31
CA ASP A 46 4.88 -2.87 -11.14
C ASP A 46 4.99 -3.44 -9.72
N GLU A 47 6.04 -3.07 -8.99
CA GLU A 47 6.29 -3.49 -7.61
C GLU A 47 6.74 -2.29 -6.76
N LEU A 48 6.16 -2.18 -5.56
CA LEU A 48 6.48 -1.12 -4.61
C LEU A 48 6.68 -1.70 -3.20
N LEU A 49 7.64 -1.15 -2.45
CA LEU A 49 7.86 -1.48 -1.04
C LEU A 49 7.03 -0.56 -0.15
N LEU A 50 6.23 -1.14 0.74
CA LEU A 50 5.49 -0.50 1.83
C LEU A 50 6.34 -0.49 3.10
N ASP A 51 7.02 0.63 3.31
CA ASP A 51 8.02 0.84 4.36
C ASP A 51 7.43 1.65 5.53
N PRO A 52 7.28 1.09 6.73
CA PRO A 52 6.72 1.81 7.88
C PRO A 52 7.65 2.96 8.30
N LEU A 53 7.06 4.12 8.59
CA LEU A 53 7.80 5.30 9.05
C LEU A 53 7.66 5.57 10.56
N ASP A 54 6.87 4.74 11.23
CA ASP A 54 6.67 4.75 12.68
C ASP A 54 6.35 3.34 13.18
N ASP A 55 6.60 3.12 14.49
CA ASP A 55 6.37 1.82 15.13
C ASP A 55 4.89 1.51 15.37
N GLN A 56 3.99 2.47 15.15
CA GLN A 56 2.55 2.32 15.34
C GLN A 56 1.84 1.86 14.06
N GLY A 57 2.56 1.73 12.94
CA GLY A 57 1.97 1.39 11.65
C GLY A 57 0.98 2.44 11.16
N ALA A 58 1.18 3.71 11.54
CA ALA A 58 0.28 4.80 11.18
C ALA A 58 0.58 5.35 9.79
N LEU A 59 1.85 5.49 9.46
CA LEU A 59 2.36 6.14 8.26
C LEU A 59 3.41 5.25 7.58
N PHE A 60 3.32 5.18 6.26
CA PHE A 60 4.25 4.40 5.43
C PHE A 60 4.79 5.24 4.28
N ALA A 61 5.98 4.90 3.81
CA ALA A 61 6.46 5.26 2.49
C ALA A 61 6.22 4.09 1.53
N LEU A 62 5.52 4.36 0.42
CA LEU A 62 5.45 3.47 -0.72
C LEU A 62 6.59 3.84 -1.69
N ARG A 63 7.52 2.92 -1.93
CA ARG A 63 8.80 3.20 -2.63
C ARG A 63 9.00 2.29 -3.84
N SER A 64 9.58 2.81 -4.91
CA SER A 64 10.08 1.96 -6.00
C SER A 64 11.19 1.04 -5.47
N THR A 65 11.19 -0.21 -5.94
CA THR A 65 12.18 -1.23 -5.57
C THR A 65 13.37 -1.28 -6.53
N ASP A 66 13.22 -0.70 -7.72
CA ASP A 66 14.23 -0.64 -8.76
C ASP A 66 14.78 0.78 -8.97
N ASP A 67 15.99 0.83 -9.54
CA ASP A 67 16.62 2.06 -10.02
C ASP A 67 16.22 2.38 -11.48
N VAL A 68 15.30 1.61 -12.06
CA VAL A 68 14.84 1.76 -13.45
C VAL A 68 13.64 2.68 -13.47
N GLY A 69 13.87 3.98 -13.65
CA GLY A 69 12.81 4.99 -13.76
C GLY A 69 13.05 6.19 -12.84
N VAL A 70 12.01 7.00 -12.65
CA VAL A 70 12.05 8.09 -11.67
C VAL A 70 11.82 7.46 -10.29
N PRO A 71 12.70 7.68 -9.30
CA PRO A 71 12.51 7.12 -7.97
C PRO A 71 11.19 7.61 -7.38
N LEU A 72 10.31 6.68 -7.03
CA LEU A 72 9.01 6.98 -6.47
C LEU A 72 9.06 6.89 -4.95
N ARG A 73 8.50 7.90 -4.28
CA ARG A 73 8.20 7.86 -2.84
C ARG A 73 6.89 8.58 -2.55
N LEU A 74 5.86 7.81 -2.23
CA LEU A 74 4.56 8.33 -1.79
C LEU A 74 4.40 8.07 -0.29
N PHE A 75 3.78 9.00 0.43
CA PHE A 75 3.37 8.75 1.81
C PHE A 75 1.97 8.19 1.80
N VAL A 76 1.70 7.12 2.55
CA VAL A 76 0.39 6.50 2.61
C VAL A 76 -0.01 6.15 4.03
N VAL A 77 -1.32 6.13 4.27
CA VAL A 77 -1.95 5.73 5.53
C VAL A 77 -3.16 4.85 5.25
N ALA A 78 -3.60 4.04 6.20
CA ALA A 78 -4.96 3.50 6.15
C ALA A 78 -5.96 4.60 6.52
N PRO A 79 -6.91 4.94 5.62
CA PRO A 79 -7.78 6.10 5.81
C PRO A 79 -8.74 5.94 6.99
N ASP A 80 -9.24 4.73 7.25
CA ASP A 80 -10.21 4.47 8.30
C ASP A 80 -9.65 4.73 9.72
N ALA A 81 -8.32 4.67 9.88
CA ALA A 81 -7.63 5.02 11.13
C ALA A 81 -7.62 6.53 11.45
N PHE A 82 -8.05 7.39 10.52
CA PHE A 82 -8.10 8.86 10.65
C PHE A 82 -9.48 9.44 10.29
N PHE A 83 -10.23 8.78 9.41
CA PHE A 83 -11.52 9.24 8.90
C PHE A 83 -12.62 8.24 9.29
N SER A 84 -13.21 8.43 10.47
CA SER A 84 -14.33 7.61 10.92
C SER A 84 -15.48 7.69 9.92
N GLY A 85 -15.92 6.54 9.40
CA GLY A 85 -16.98 6.47 8.39
C GLY A 85 -16.51 6.48 6.93
N TYR A 86 -15.19 6.47 6.68
CA TYR A 86 -14.67 6.20 5.34
C TYR A 86 -14.84 4.72 4.98
N THR A 87 -15.96 4.41 4.34
CA THR A 87 -16.34 3.05 3.91
C THR A 87 -16.77 3.04 2.43
N PRO A 88 -15.85 3.31 1.49
CA PRO A 88 -16.18 3.30 0.08
C PRO A 88 -16.50 1.89 -0.43
N ASP A 89 -17.36 1.79 -1.44
CA ASP A 89 -17.59 0.51 -2.13
C ASP A 89 -16.40 0.18 -3.05
N VAL A 90 -15.66 -0.85 -2.66
CA VAL A 90 -14.51 -1.38 -3.41
C VAL A 90 -14.68 -2.88 -3.70
N ALA A 91 -15.89 -3.44 -3.55
CA ALA A 91 -16.10 -4.88 -3.61
C ALA A 91 -15.67 -5.48 -4.96
N ALA A 92 -15.98 -4.80 -6.06
CA ALA A 92 -15.57 -5.22 -7.40
C ALA A 92 -14.04 -5.17 -7.59
N THR A 93 -13.40 -4.10 -7.11
CA THR A 93 -11.94 -3.96 -7.16
C THR A 93 -11.24 -5.03 -6.31
N ALA A 94 -11.72 -5.25 -5.08
CA ALA A 94 -11.20 -6.29 -4.20
C ALA A 94 -11.35 -7.69 -4.82
N ALA A 95 -12.47 -7.97 -5.49
CA ALA A 95 -12.66 -9.22 -6.21
C ALA A 95 -11.65 -9.43 -7.34
N ARG A 96 -11.25 -8.35 -8.04
CA ARG A 96 -10.24 -8.40 -9.11
C ARG A 96 -8.84 -8.76 -8.62
N LEU A 97 -8.53 -8.50 -7.35
CA LEU A 97 -7.23 -8.81 -6.76
C LEU A 97 -7.07 -10.29 -6.38
N ARG A 98 -8.18 -11.03 -6.27
CA ARG A 98 -8.17 -12.42 -5.81
C ARG A 98 -7.40 -13.33 -6.79
N GLN A 99 -6.70 -14.31 -6.22
CA GLN A 99 -6.14 -15.43 -6.97
C GLN A 99 -7.01 -16.67 -6.76
N ASP A 100 -7.11 -17.50 -7.79
CA ASP A 100 -7.82 -18.77 -7.70
C ASP A 100 -7.21 -19.64 -6.60
N GLY A 101 -8.07 -20.22 -5.75
CA GLY A 101 -7.64 -21.09 -4.64
C GLY A 101 -7.23 -20.36 -3.35
N THR A 102 -7.46 -19.04 -3.24
CA THR A 102 -7.33 -18.32 -1.96
C THR A 102 -8.46 -18.78 -1.02
N ASP A 103 -8.14 -19.04 0.25
CA ASP A 103 -9.13 -19.43 1.26
C ASP A 103 -10.13 -18.28 1.49
N PRO A 104 -11.45 -18.52 1.41
CA PRO A 104 -12.46 -17.54 1.79
C PRO A 104 -12.27 -16.96 3.21
N ALA A 105 -11.62 -17.69 4.12
CA ALA A 105 -11.31 -17.22 5.46
C ALA A 105 -10.16 -16.19 5.50
N ASP A 106 -9.29 -16.17 4.48
CA ASP A 106 -8.23 -15.16 4.28
C ASP A 106 -8.74 -13.95 3.45
N GLU A 107 -10.05 -13.83 3.26
CA GLU A 107 -10.69 -12.70 2.57
C GLU A 107 -10.47 -11.41 3.34
N GLY A 108 -9.51 -10.61 2.88
CA GLY A 108 -9.27 -9.30 3.45
C GLY A 108 -8.55 -8.39 2.50
N HIS A 109 -9.04 -7.17 2.37
CA HIS A 109 -8.29 -6.08 1.77
C HIS A 109 -7.97 -5.02 2.83
N THR A 110 -6.96 -4.21 2.54
CA THR A 110 -6.66 -2.98 3.29
C THR A 110 -6.62 -1.84 2.30
N LEU A 111 -7.23 -0.71 2.67
CA LEU A 111 -7.16 0.51 1.89
C LEU A 111 -5.96 1.32 2.33
N LEU A 112 -5.24 1.88 1.37
CA LEU A 112 -4.19 2.86 1.61
C LEU A 112 -4.50 4.11 0.77
N VAL A 113 -4.34 5.30 1.34
CA VAL A 113 -4.54 6.57 0.63
C VAL A 113 -3.26 7.39 0.65
N VAL A 114 -3.01 8.10 -0.44
CA VAL A 114 -1.84 8.99 -0.54
C VAL A 114 -2.03 10.22 0.34
N VAL A 115 -1.01 10.52 1.13
CA VAL A 115 -0.89 11.71 1.97
C VAL A 115 -0.03 12.74 1.25
N HIS A 116 -0.59 13.94 1.11
CA HIS A 116 0.14 15.14 0.75
C HIS A 116 0.63 15.82 2.03
N PRO A 117 1.96 15.98 2.22
CA PRO A 117 2.50 16.71 3.36
C PRO A 117 2.00 18.16 3.41
N ALA A 118 2.01 18.75 4.61
CA ALA A 118 1.85 20.19 4.75
C ALA A 118 2.97 20.92 3.99
N GLY A 119 2.67 22.13 3.54
CA GLY A 119 3.62 22.95 2.78
C GLY A 119 3.09 24.36 2.55
N PRO A 120 3.74 25.16 1.70
CA PRO A 120 3.35 26.56 1.47
C PRO A 120 1.89 26.73 1.01
N ALA A 121 1.36 25.72 0.30
CA ALA A 121 -0.02 25.72 -0.21
C ALA A 121 -1.05 25.20 0.81
N HIS A 122 -0.64 24.42 1.82
CA HIS A 122 -1.54 23.74 2.75
C HIS A 122 -0.94 23.71 4.16
N ALA A 123 -1.62 24.34 5.12
CA ALA A 123 -1.14 24.44 6.50
C ALA A 123 -1.09 23.10 7.25
N GLN A 124 -1.86 22.10 6.80
CA GLN A 124 -1.91 20.76 7.39
C GLN A 124 -1.82 19.67 6.31
N PRO A 125 -1.34 18.46 6.63
CA PRO A 125 -1.30 17.36 5.68
C PRO A 125 -2.71 16.93 5.28
N THR A 126 -2.86 16.44 4.06
CA THR A 126 -4.16 16.00 3.51
C THR A 126 -4.06 14.61 2.90
N ALA A 127 -5.14 13.84 2.93
CA ALA A 127 -5.24 12.53 2.28
C ALA A 127 -6.13 12.58 1.03
N ASN A 128 -5.78 11.83 0.00
CA ASN A 128 -6.61 11.61 -1.18
C ASN A 128 -7.61 10.47 -0.93
N LEU A 129 -8.81 10.82 -0.47
CA LEU A 129 -9.88 9.85 -0.24
C LEU A 129 -10.61 9.45 -1.53
N LEU A 130 -10.38 10.14 -2.65
CA LEU A 130 -10.99 9.81 -3.93
C LEU A 130 -10.33 8.60 -4.61
N ALA A 131 -9.03 8.38 -4.39
CA ALA A 131 -8.28 7.36 -5.10
C ALA A 131 -7.44 6.45 -4.18
N PRO A 132 -8.08 5.58 -3.37
CA PRO A 132 -7.36 4.62 -2.55
C PRO A 132 -6.66 3.56 -3.40
N LEU A 133 -5.55 3.04 -2.88
CA LEU A 133 -5.04 1.72 -3.24
C LEU A 133 -5.84 0.67 -2.46
N VAL A 134 -6.44 -0.26 -3.17
CA VAL A 134 -6.98 -1.50 -2.60
C VAL A 134 -5.87 -2.53 -2.61
N VAL A 135 -5.54 -3.09 -1.45
CA VAL A 135 -4.46 -4.07 -1.29
C VAL A 135 -5.03 -5.37 -0.76
N ASP A 136 -4.78 -6.46 -1.46
CA ASP A 136 -5.08 -7.81 -0.99
C ASP A 136 -4.08 -8.22 0.10
N ARG A 137 -4.59 -8.58 1.28
CA ARG A 137 -3.76 -8.83 2.47
C ARG A 137 -3.00 -10.15 2.43
N ALA A 138 -3.43 -11.10 1.59
CA ALA A 138 -2.77 -12.39 1.45
C ALA A 138 -1.59 -12.32 0.47
N THR A 139 -1.78 -11.62 -0.65
CA THR A 139 -0.87 -11.67 -1.80
C THR A 139 -0.07 -10.38 -2.03
N GLY A 140 -0.52 -9.25 -1.46
CA GLY A 140 0.06 -7.93 -1.72
C GLY A 140 -0.30 -7.36 -3.09
N ARG A 141 -1.18 -8.03 -3.85
CA ARG A 141 -1.70 -7.47 -5.11
C ARG A 141 -2.48 -6.20 -4.81
N ALA A 142 -2.21 -5.15 -5.58
CA ALA A 142 -2.78 -3.83 -5.32
C ALA A 142 -3.20 -3.13 -6.61
N VAL A 143 -4.23 -2.30 -6.49
CA VAL A 143 -4.77 -1.47 -7.57
C VAL A 143 -5.19 -0.13 -6.98
N GLN A 144 -4.80 0.97 -7.62
CA GLN A 144 -5.40 2.26 -7.32
C GLN A 144 -6.71 2.39 -8.09
N VAL A 145 -7.80 2.62 -7.37
CA VAL A 145 -9.13 2.83 -7.95
C VAL A 145 -9.56 4.26 -7.71
N VAL A 146 -10.12 4.92 -8.73
CA VAL A 146 -10.84 6.18 -8.54
C VAL A 146 -12.28 5.84 -8.18
N LEU A 147 -12.71 6.27 -7.00
CA LEU A 147 -14.04 5.96 -6.47
C LEU A 147 -15.12 6.79 -7.16
N GLU A 148 -16.33 6.22 -7.20
CA GLU A 148 -17.55 6.96 -7.52
C GLU A 148 -18.05 7.73 -6.29
N GLY A 149 -18.74 8.85 -6.53
CA GLY A 149 -19.29 9.74 -5.48
C GLY A 149 -18.40 10.92 -5.10
N ASP A 150 -18.80 11.66 -4.06
CA ASP A 150 -18.20 12.94 -3.65
C ASP A 150 -17.07 12.76 -2.63
N TRP A 151 -16.06 11.95 -2.97
CA TRP A 151 -14.88 11.76 -2.11
C TRP A 151 -13.86 12.89 -2.31
N PRO A 152 -13.32 13.49 -1.23
CA PRO A 152 -12.39 14.61 -1.35
C PRO A 152 -10.99 14.16 -1.81
N LEU A 153 -10.44 14.87 -2.78
CA LEU A 153 -9.03 14.74 -3.19
C LEU A 153 -8.04 15.21 -2.10
N ARG A 154 -8.50 16.11 -1.22
CA ARG A 154 -7.71 16.71 -0.14
C ARG A 154 -8.53 16.77 1.16
N ALA A 155 -8.69 15.63 1.83
CA ALA A 155 -9.23 15.58 3.18
C ALA A 155 -8.16 15.97 4.20
N PRO A 156 -8.36 16.98 5.05
CA PRO A 156 -7.38 17.33 6.08
C PRO A 156 -7.20 16.18 7.09
N LEU A 157 -5.95 15.81 7.36
CA LEU A 157 -5.62 14.87 8.45
C LEU A 157 -5.60 15.65 9.78
N GLY A 158 -6.24 15.10 10.81
CA GLY A 158 -6.40 15.71 12.14
C GLY A 158 -6.78 14.68 13.18
#